data_AF-A0A7S3PQ42-F1
#
_entry.id   AF-A0A7S3PQ42-F1
#
_cell.length_a   1.000
_cell.length_b   1.000
_cell.length_c   1.000
_cell.angle_alpha   90.00
_cell.angle_beta   90.00
_cell.angle_gamma   90.00
#
_symmetry.space_group_name_H-M   'P 1'
#
loop_
_entity.id
_entity.type
_entity.pdbx_description
1 polymer ?
#
loop_
_entity_poly.entity_id
_entity_poly.type
_entity_poly.pdbx_seq_one_letter_code
_entity_poly.pdbx_strand_id
1 'polypeptide(L)'
;MGGEQGQIYPPAKVFVSWMRSNLRQQGTQAMPMPIKRVWLQGVITEIEGNGSGAMSKLVIDDGTGTVKIFADPEEHDLTLQKGNYILVVGLYNFETETVEAHQIIDLSNQPSRIPLWWLEVIDFFKTLKSW
;
A
#
# COMPACT_ATOMS: atom_id res chain seq x y z
N MET A 1 29.94 14.57 11.93
CA MET A 1 28.55 14.59 11.45
C MET A 1 28.29 13.24 10.80
N GLY A 2 27.88 12.25 11.61
CA GLY A 2 27.52 10.93 11.09
C GLY A 2 26.14 11.03 10.48
N GLY A 3 26.05 10.88 9.15
CA GLY A 3 24.75 10.73 8.50
C GLY A 3 24.07 9.51 9.11
N GLU A 4 22.82 9.69 9.54
CA GLU A 4 21.95 8.57 9.88
C GLU A 4 21.97 7.61 8.68
N GLN A 5 22.60 6.44 8.85
CA GLN A 5 22.46 5.37 7.87
C GLN A 5 20.96 5.10 7.79
N GLY A 6 20.36 5.48 6.66
CA GLY A 6 18.90 5.56 6.51
C GLY A 6 18.24 4.26 6.95
N GLN A 7 17.54 4.31 8.08
CA GLN A 7 16.88 3.15 8.65
C GLN A 7 15.91 2.57 7.61
N ILE A 8 16.19 1.36 7.13
CA ILE A 8 15.34 0.67 6.16
C ILE A 8 14.18 0.08 6.93
N TYR A 9 12.98 0.61 6.72
CA TYR A 9 11.75 0.02 7.25
C TYR A 9 11.24 -1.04 6.27
N PRO A 10 11.08 -2.31 6.66
CA PRO A 10 10.44 -3.29 5.79
C PRO A 10 8.98 -2.88 5.52
N PRO A 11 8.44 -3.15 4.32
CA PRO A 11 7.05 -2.86 4.03
C PRO A 11 6.14 -3.77 4.86
N ALA A 12 5.23 -3.16 5.62
CA ALA A 12 4.26 -3.90 6.40
C ALA A 12 3.10 -4.36 5.51
N LYS A 13 2.75 -5.65 5.60
CA LYS A 13 1.54 -6.17 4.95
C LYS A 13 0.32 -5.77 5.76
N VAL A 14 -0.53 -4.92 5.20
CA VAL A 14 -1.63 -4.31 5.95
C VAL A 14 -2.91 -4.23 5.13
N PHE A 15 -4.06 -4.18 5.80
CA PHE A 15 -5.31 -3.77 5.18
C PHE A 15 -5.47 -2.25 5.24
N VAL A 16 -6.22 -1.67 4.30
CA VAL A 16 -6.53 -0.23 4.23
C VAL A 16 -7.28 0.23 5.47
N SER A 17 -8.28 -0.55 5.91
CA SER A 17 -9.00 -0.28 7.17
C SER A 17 -8.08 -0.22 8.38
N TRP A 18 -7.07 -1.09 8.44
CA TRP A 18 -6.10 -1.13 9.53
C TRP A 18 -5.24 0.13 9.53
N MET A 19 -4.74 0.55 8.36
CA MET A 19 -3.99 1.81 8.23
C MET A 19 -4.83 2.97 8.76
N ARG A 20 -6.06 3.14 8.27
CA ARG A 20 -6.93 4.25 8.70
C ARG A 20 -7.26 4.24 10.19
N SER A 21 -7.52 3.06 10.76
CA SER A 21 -7.99 2.93 12.14
C SER A 21 -6.89 3.11 13.18
N ASN A 22 -5.69 2.60 12.92
CA ASN A 22 -4.58 2.63 13.88
C ASN A 22 -3.77 3.92 13.81
N LEU A 23 -3.97 4.73 12.76
CA LEU A 23 -3.23 5.98 12.58
C LEU A 23 -3.97 7.19 13.13
N ARG A 24 -5.31 7.10 13.27
CA ARG A 24 -6.10 8.07 14.05
C ARG A 24 -5.86 7.96 15.56
N GLN A 25 -5.38 6.81 16.03
CA GLN A 25 -5.09 6.55 17.44
C GLN A 25 -3.60 6.24 17.61
N GLN A 26 -2.76 7.26 17.72
CA GLN A 26 -1.37 7.10 18.21
C GLN A 26 -1.29 6.54 19.66
N GLY A 27 -2.37 6.01 20.23
CA GLY A 27 -2.54 5.83 21.68
C GLY A 27 -2.89 4.44 22.21
N THR A 28 -3.18 3.41 21.41
CA THR A 28 -3.86 2.22 21.99
C THR A 28 -3.34 0.83 21.66
N GLN A 29 -2.36 0.69 20.76
CA GLN A 29 -1.44 -0.45 20.75
C GLN A 29 -0.29 -0.09 19.83
N ALA A 30 0.79 0.46 20.40
CA ALA A 30 2.00 0.76 19.63
C ALA A 30 2.51 -0.55 19.03
N MET A 31 2.43 -0.67 17.70
CA MET A 31 3.14 -1.72 16.99
C MET A 31 4.62 -1.65 17.40
N PRO A 32 5.36 -2.77 17.46
CA PRO A 32 6.76 -2.79 17.91
C PRO A 32 7.70 -1.89 17.08
N MET A 33 7.23 -1.40 15.94
CA MET A 33 8.00 -0.66 14.96
C MET A 33 7.12 0.35 14.20
N PRO A 34 7.62 1.57 13.92
CA PRO A 34 6.90 2.55 13.12
C PRO A 34 6.78 2.06 11.67
N ILE A 35 5.54 1.89 11.21
CA ILE A 35 5.24 1.45 9.85
C ILE A 35 5.25 2.66 8.93
N LYS A 36 6.31 2.86 8.15
CA LYS A 36 6.39 3.92 7.13
C LYS A 36 6.15 3.42 5.70
N ARG A 37 6.47 2.14 5.46
CA ARG A 37 6.30 1.47 4.18
C ARG A 37 5.19 0.45 4.27
N VAL A 38 4.37 0.39 3.25
CA VAL A 38 3.22 -0.51 3.18
C VAL A 38 3.33 -1.41 1.96
N TRP A 39 2.85 -2.63 2.13
CA TRP A 39 2.55 -3.58 1.07
C TRP A 39 1.05 -3.76 1.07
N LEU A 40 0.41 -3.47 -0.05
CA LEU A 40 -1.04 -3.54 -0.24
C LEU A 40 -1.36 -4.36 -1.47
N GLN A 41 -2.55 -4.97 -1.51
CA GLN A 41 -3.13 -5.49 -2.74
C GLN A 41 -4.61 -5.11 -2.80
N GLY A 42 -5.12 -4.82 -3.98
CA GLY A 42 -6.49 -4.37 -4.18
C GLY A 42 -6.84 -4.17 -5.64
N VAL A 43 -8.11 -3.88 -5.90
CA VAL A 43 -8.64 -3.63 -7.25
C VAL A 43 -8.61 -2.14 -7.53
N ILE A 44 -8.14 -1.74 -8.72
CA ILE A 44 -8.21 -0.35 -9.19
C ILE A 44 -9.68 0.01 -9.42
N THR A 45 -10.17 1.01 -8.69
CA THR A 45 -11.55 1.51 -8.79
C THR A 45 -11.65 2.81 -9.59
N GLU A 46 -10.58 3.61 -9.58
CA GLU A 46 -10.48 4.88 -10.30
C GLU A 46 -9.04 5.10 -10.79
N ILE A 47 -8.93 5.76 -11.95
CA ILE A 47 -7.66 6.22 -12.53
C ILE A 47 -7.87 7.69 -12.90
N GLU A 48 -7.10 8.59 -12.29
CA GLU A 48 -7.02 9.99 -12.71
C GLU A 48 -5.71 10.18 -13.47
N GLY A 49 -5.82 10.60 -14.73
CA GLY A 49 -4.69 10.93 -15.60
C GLY A 49 -4.89 12.30 -16.23
N ASN A 50 -3.96 13.21 -15.95
CA ASN A 50 -3.87 14.49 -16.65
C ASN A 50 -2.95 14.21 -17.84
N GLY A 51 -3.43 14.29 -19.08
CA GLY A 51 -2.72 13.90 -20.31
C GLY A 51 -1.45 14.70 -20.66
N SER A 52 -0.61 15.04 -19.68
CA SER A 52 0.59 15.87 -19.80
C SER A 52 1.76 15.39 -18.91
N GLY A 53 1.81 14.11 -18.51
CA GLY A 53 2.99 13.53 -17.83
C GLY A 53 3.05 13.77 -16.31
N ALA A 54 1.92 13.93 -15.63
CA ALA A 54 1.87 13.97 -14.16
C ALA A 54 1.55 12.59 -13.57
N MET A 55 2.02 12.32 -12.34
CA MET A 55 1.76 11.10 -11.56
C MET A 55 0.35 10.55 -11.79
N SER A 56 0.28 9.28 -12.19
CA SER A 56 -0.98 8.56 -12.32
C SER A 56 -1.52 8.36 -10.91
N LYS A 57 -2.65 9.00 -10.61
CA LYS A 57 -3.34 8.77 -9.34
C LYS A 57 -4.30 7.62 -9.53
N LEU A 58 -4.12 6.58 -8.74
CA LEU A 58 -4.99 5.41 -8.73
C LEU A 58 -5.75 5.40 -7.41
N VAL A 59 -6.98 4.90 -7.43
CA VAL A 59 -7.68 4.51 -6.19
C VAL A 59 -7.81 3.00 -6.20
N ILE A 60 -7.29 2.34 -5.16
CA ILE A 60 -7.45 0.89 -4.99
C ILE A 60 -8.40 0.58 -3.85
N ASP A 61 -9.14 -0.52 -3.96
CA ASP A 61 -9.99 -1.10 -2.92
C ASP A 61 -9.50 -2.51 -2.55
N ASP A 62 -9.19 -2.75 -1.27
CA ASP A 62 -8.76 -4.07 -0.78
C ASP A 62 -9.91 -4.91 -0.18
N GLY A 63 -11.14 -4.41 -0.26
CA GLY A 63 -12.34 -5.00 0.36
C GLY A 63 -12.57 -4.57 1.80
N THR A 64 -11.63 -3.84 2.40
CA THR A 64 -11.76 -3.24 3.75
C THR A 64 -11.80 -1.72 3.71
N GLY A 65 -11.38 -1.12 2.59
CA GLY A 65 -11.47 0.30 2.31
C GLY A 65 -10.67 0.68 1.08
N THR A 66 -10.78 1.95 0.70
CA THR A 66 -10.08 2.51 -0.46
C THR A 66 -8.89 3.37 -0.09
N VAL A 67 -7.85 3.44 -0.92
CA VAL A 67 -6.71 4.34 -0.70
C VAL A 67 -6.20 4.92 -2.02
N LYS A 68 -5.76 6.17 -1.98
CA LYS A 68 -5.15 6.86 -3.12
C LYS A 68 -3.68 6.50 -3.22
N ILE A 69 -3.28 6.09 -4.42
CA ILE A 69 -1.92 5.73 -4.79
C ILE A 69 -1.42 6.78 -5.78
N PHE A 70 -0.25 7.34 -5.51
CA PHE A 70 0.49 8.16 -6.44
C PHE A 70 1.60 7.31 -7.05
N ALA A 71 1.58 7.20 -8.37
CA ALA A 71 2.52 6.41 -9.15
C ALA A 71 3.24 7.31 -10.15
N ASP A 72 4.56 7.18 -10.29
CA ASP A 72 5.26 7.83 -11.39
C ASP A 72 4.89 7.11 -12.71
N PRO A 73 4.34 7.80 -13.73
CA PRO A 73 3.94 7.16 -14.97
C PRO A 73 5.13 6.67 -15.79
N GLU A 74 6.34 7.20 -15.57
CA GLU A 74 7.56 6.77 -16.26
C GLU A 74 8.08 5.43 -15.71
N GLU A 75 7.77 5.11 -14.45
CA GLU A 75 8.25 3.89 -13.77
C GLU A 75 7.25 2.73 -13.80
N HIS A 76 5.99 2.99 -14.19
CA HIS A 76 4.91 2.03 -14.10
C HIS A 76 4.19 1.82 -15.43
N ASP A 77 4.00 0.55 -15.78
CA ASP A 77 3.47 0.11 -17.07
C ASP A 77 2.10 0.76 -17.37
N LEU A 78 1.99 1.40 -18.53
CA LEU A 78 0.86 2.23 -18.98
C LEU A 78 -0.42 1.43 -19.27
N THR A 79 -0.43 0.14 -18.93
CA THR A 79 -1.51 -0.81 -19.24
C THR A 79 -2.51 -1.00 -18.10
N LEU A 80 -2.24 -0.42 -16.92
CA LEU A 80 -3.16 -0.50 -15.78
C LEU A 80 -4.51 0.17 -16.10
N GLN A 81 -5.58 -0.55 -15.80
CA GLN A 81 -6.97 -0.16 -16.05
C GLN A 81 -7.82 -0.39 -14.81
N LYS A 82 -8.95 0.32 -14.75
CA LYS A 82 -9.99 0.07 -13.75
C LYS A 82 -10.39 -1.41 -13.81
N GLY A 83 -10.45 -2.05 -12.65
CA GLY A 83 -10.74 -3.47 -12.50
C GLY A 83 -9.50 -4.37 -12.39
N ASN A 84 -8.29 -3.89 -12.72
CA ASN A 84 -7.09 -4.69 -12.47
C ASN A 84 -6.88 -4.91 -10.96
N TYR A 85 -6.50 -6.12 -10.59
CA TYR A 85 -6.06 -6.45 -9.24
C TYR A 85 -4.54 -6.28 -9.16
N ILE A 86 -4.09 -5.35 -8.33
CA ILE A 86 -2.69 -4.94 -8.27
C ILE A 86 -2.11 -5.11 -6.87
N LEU A 87 -0.78 -5.25 -6.83
CA LEU A 87 0.05 -5.12 -5.65
C LEU A 87 0.75 -3.77 -5.67
N VAL A 88 0.77 -3.10 -4.54
CA VAL A 88 1.46 -1.81 -4.35
C VAL A 88 2.42 -1.90 -3.18
N VAL A 89 3.67 -1.47 -3.40
CA VAL A 89 4.63 -1.18 -2.33
C VAL A 89 4.99 0.30 -2.39
N GLY A 90 4.88 0.97 -1.24
CA GLY A 90 5.04 2.42 -1.19
C GLY A 90 5.24 2.99 0.19
N LEU A 91 5.52 4.28 0.24
CA LEU A 91 5.54 5.07 1.48
C LEU A 91 4.13 5.55 1.78
N TYR A 92 3.66 5.35 3.01
CA TYR A 92 2.38 5.88 3.45
C TYR A 92 2.57 7.28 4.04
N ASN A 93 1.91 8.26 3.44
CA ASN A 93 1.82 9.62 3.98
C ASN A 93 0.59 9.73 4.89
N PHE A 94 0.85 9.92 6.18
CA PHE A 94 -0.18 9.98 7.22
C PHE A 94 -1.05 11.24 7.15
N GLU A 95 -0.49 12.34 6.67
CA GLU A 95 -1.20 13.63 6.61
C GLU A 95 -2.20 13.65 5.47
N THR A 96 -1.84 13.07 4.33
CA THR A 96 -2.68 13.02 3.12
C THR A 96 -3.47 11.72 2.98
N GLU A 97 -3.23 10.74 3.86
CA GLU A 97 -3.74 9.36 3.80
C GLU A 97 -3.50 8.69 2.43
N THR A 98 -2.34 8.92 1.82
CA THR A 98 -2.00 8.44 0.47
C THR A 98 -0.74 7.59 0.47
N VAL A 99 -0.58 6.76 -0.56
CA VAL A 99 0.63 5.95 -0.76
C VAL A 99 1.40 6.47 -1.96
N GLU A 100 2.68 6.81 -1.76
CA GLU A 100 3.63 7.06 -2.83
C GLU A 100 4.26 5.73 -3.23
N ALA A 101 3.81 5.17 -4.35
CA ALA A 101 4.26 3.89 -4.84
C ALA A 101 5.66 4.01 -5.47
N HIS A 102 6.54 3.08 -5.11
CA HIS A 102 7.78 2.83 -5.87
C HIS A 102 7.75 1.46 -6.56
N GLN A 103 6.70 0.66 -6.32
CA GLN A 103 6.47 -0.59 -7.02
C GLN A 103 4.98 -0.85 -7.15
N ILE A 104 4.54 -1.14 -8.38
CA ILE A 104 3.20 -1.59 -8.72
C ILE A 104 3.32 -2.82 -9.61
N ILE A 105 2.56 -3.87 -9.30
CA ILE A 105 2.56 -5.12 -10.07
C ILE A 105 1.11 -5.50 -10.39
N ASP A 106 0.81 -5.73 -11.66
CA ASP A 106 -0.46 -6.32 -12.06
C ASP A 106 -0.51 -7.81 -11.71
N LEU A 107 -1.49 -8.18 -10.89
CA LEU A 107 -1.77 -9.55 -10.45
C LEU A 107 -3.10 -10.07 -11.01
N SER A 108 -3.71 -9.37 -11.98
CA SER A 108 -5.01 -9.73 -12.56
C SER A 108 -5.06 -11.16 -13.12
N ASN A 109 -3.93 -11.66 -13.63
CA ASN A 109 -3.81 -13.03 -14.15
C ASN A 109 -3.58 -14.10 -13.06
N GLN A 110 -3.62 -13.72 -11.78
CA GLN A 110 -3.37 -14.62 -10.63
C GLN A 110 -4.49 -14.51 -9.59
N PRO A 111 -5.72 -14.99 -9.87
CA PRO A 111 -6.88 -14.80 -9.00
C PRO A 111 -6.71 -15.43 -7.61
N SER A 112 -5.89 -16.47 -7.47
CA SER A 112 -5.54 -17.08 -6.18
C SER A 112 -4.81 -16.13 -5.22
N ARG A 113 -4.25 -15.02 -5.73
CA ARG A 113 -3.58 -14.00 -4.90
C ARG A 113 -4.53 -13.27 -3.96
N ILE A 114 -5.81 -13.12 -4.31
CA ILE A 114 -6.80 -12.43 -3.47
C ILE A 114 -6.96 -13.13 -2.10
N PRO A 115 -7.35 -14.42 -2.02
CA PRO A 115 -7.47 -15.09 -0.73
C PRO A 115 -6.12 -15.29 -0.04
N LEU A 116 -5.04 -15.52 -0.79
CA LEU A 116 -3.69 -15.61 -0.21
C LEU A 116 -3.25 -14.31 0.45
N TRP A 117 -3.56 -13.16 -0.16
CA TRP A 117 -3.24 -11.86 0.40
C TRP A 117 -3.85 -11.66 1.78
N TRP A 118 -5.12 -12.03 1.95
CA TRP A 118 -5.80 -11.94 3.24
C TRP A 118 -5.11 -12.80 4.31
N LEU A 119 -4.72 -14.03 3.96
CA LEU A 119 -3.99 -14.91 4.87
C LEU A 119 -2.61 -14.33 5.22
N GLU A 120 -1.89 -13.78 4.24
CA GLU A 120 -0.58 -13.15 4.46
C GLU A 120 -0.65 -11.96 5.43
N VAL A 121 -1.67 -11.11 5.34
CA VAL A 121 -1.86 -9.99 6.28
C VAL A 121 -2.19 -10.48 7.68
N ILE A 122 -3.09 -11.46 7.80
CA ILE A 122 -3.45 -12.05 9.10
C ILE A 122 -2.21 -12.67 9.76
N ASP A 123 -1.41 -13.41 9.00
CA ASP A 123 -0.20 -14.07 9.49
C ASP A 123 0.89 -13.07 9.92
N PHE A 124 1.04 -11.97 9.16
CA PHE A 124 1.93 -10.86 9.53
C PHE A 124 1.58 -10.29 10.91
N PHE A 125 0.31 -9.99 11.18
CA PHE A 125 -0.11 -9.47 12.49
C PHE A 125 -0.03 -10.50 13.62
N LYS A 126 -0.29 -11.79 13.34
CA LYS A 126 -0.09 -12.86 14.32
C LYS A 126 1.37 -12.96 14.73
N THR A 127 2.26 -12.95 13.75
CA THR A 127 3.71 -13.04 13.97
C THR A 127 4.21 -11.83 14.75
N LEU A 128 3.76 -10.61 14.43
CA LEU A 128 4.16 -9.42 15.18
C LEU A 128 3.73 -9.42 16.65
N LYS A 129 2.62 -10.10 16.99
CA LYS A 129 2.13 -10.21 18.38
C LYS A 129 2.82 -11.31 19.19
N SER A 130 3.59 -12.18 18.54
CA SER A 130 4.35 -13.25 19.20
C SER A 130 5.78 -12.86 19.61
N TRP A 131 6.16 -11.60 19.41
CA TRP A 131 7.44 -11.00 19.85
C TRP A 131 7.23 -10.06 21.04
#